data_AF-U2RY46-F1
#
_entry.id   AF-U2RY46-F1
#
_cell.length_a   1.000
_cell.length_b   1.000
_cell.length_c   1.000
_cell.angle_alpha   90.00
_cell.angle_beta   90.00
_cell.angle_gamma   90.00
#
_symmetry.space_group_name_H-M   'P 1'
#
loop_
_entity.id
_entity.type
_entity.pdbx_description
1 polymer ?
#
loop_
_entity_poly.entity_id
_entity_poly.type
_entity_poly.pdbx_seq_one_letter_code
_entity_poly.pdbx_strand_id
1 'polypeptide(L)'
;MTDTVVINGAVLEKDAESVWQAGADTLKGMTAALPSIAAPDFSIIPGGQEAAKLYVTARQALADYIDGGQSEFLAFEHLLLQTAIAYGKAHGATVEDITRMEKELES
;
A
#
# COMPACT_ATOMS: atom_id res chain seq x y z
N MET A 1 16.52 -8.66 -33.41
CA MET A 1 16.36 -7.29 -32.87
C MET A 1 16.01 -7.47 -31.42
N THR A 2 16.91 -7.15 -30.51
CA THR A 2 16.53 -6.95 -29.10
C THR A 2 15.82 -5.62 -29.08
N ASP A 3 14.49 -5.62 -28.94
CA ASP A 3 13.77 -4.41 -28.63
C ASP A 3 14.33 -3.89 -27.32
N THR A 4 15.18 -2.87 -27.41
CA THR A 4 15.75 -2.20 -26.25
C THR A 4 14.57 -1.54 -25.55
N VAL A 5 14.00 -2.23 -24.56
CA VAL A 5 12.98 -1.66 -23.70
C VAL A 5 13.64 -0.47 -22.99
N VAL A 6 13.33 0.73 -23.46
CA VAL A 6 13.72 1.97 -22.78
C VAL A 6 12.83 2.06 -21.55
N ILE A 7 13.34 1.60 -20.41
CA ILE A 7 12.69 1.79 -19.12
C ILE A 7 12.66 3.29 -18.86
N ASN A 8 11.49 3.92 -18.77
CA ASN A 8 11.41 5.33 -18.43
C ASN A 8 11.33 5.49 -16.91
N GLY A 9 12.44 5.86 -16.28
CA GLY A 9 12.52 6.05 -14.82
C GLY A 9 11.42 6.97 -14.25
N ALA A 10 11.04 8.02 -14.99
CA ALA A 10 9.97 8.92 -14.57
C ALA A 10 8.58 8.27 -14.59
N VAL A 11 8.37 7.26 -15.44
CA VAL A 11 7.12 6.48 -15.44
C VAL A 11 7.09 5.53 -14.24
N LEU A 12 8.22 4.89 -13.91
CA LEU A 12 8.32 4.01 -12.74
C LEU A 12 8.07 4.78 -11.44
N GLU A 13 8.67 5.95 -11.30
CA GLU A 13 8.47 6.84 -10.15
C GLU A 13 7.02 7.31 -10.06
N LYS A 14 6.45 7.78 -11.19
CA LYS A 14 5.04 8.19 -11.21
C LYS A 14 4.10 7.05 -10.81
N ASP A 15 4.34 5.83 -11.28
CA ASP A 15 3.52 4.68 -10.92
C ASP A 15 3.68 4.34 -9.43
N ALA A 16 4.90 4.40 -8.90
CA ALA A 16 5.20 4.21 -7.48
C ALA A 16 4.34 5.15 -6.60
N GLU A 17 4.41 6.46 -6.85
CA GLU A 17 3.69 7.47 -6.07
C GLU A 17 2.16 7.44 -6.33
N SER A 18 1.76 7.56 -7.60
CA SER A 18 0.37 7.87 -7.95
C SER A 18 -0.58 6.67 -7.93
N VAL A 19 -0.04 5.45 -7.97
CA VAL A 19 -0.83 4.22 -7.99
C VAL A 19 -0.63 3.43 -6.70
N TRP A 20 0.62 3.10 -6.37
CA TRP A 20 0.90 2.11 -5.32
C TRP A 20 0.90 2.74 -3.93
N GLN A 21 1.58 3.86 -3.73
CA GLN A 21 1.52 4.61 -2.48
C GLN A 21 0.10 5.12 -2.20
N ALA A 22 -0.56 5.72 -3.20
CA ALA A 22 -1.95 6.17 -3.08
C ALA A 22 -2.93 5.01 -2.76
N GLY A 23 -2.70 3.83 -3.33
CA GLY A 23 -3.45 2.62 -3.01
C GLY A 23 -3.22 2.16 -1.57
N ALA A 24 -1.97 2.16 -1.11
CA ALA A 24 -1.62 1.83 0.28
C ALA A 24 -2.28 2.81 1.27
N ASP A 25 -2.27 4.11 0.98
CA ASP A 25 -2.95 5.13 1.81
C ASP A 25 -4.47 4.94 1.84
N THR A 26 -5.06 4.53 0.72
CA THR A 26 -6.49 4.20 0.65
C THR A 26 -6.81 3.01 1.55
N LEU A 27 -6.00 1.94 1.51
CA LEU A 27 -6.15 0.76 2.37
C LEU A 27 -6.01 1.13 3.86
N LYS A 28 -5.01 1.94 4.21
CA LYS A 28 -4.84 2.48 5.57
C LYS A 28 -6.08 3.24 6.05
N GLY A 29 -6.66 4.06 5.18
CA GLY A 29 -7.92 4.77 5.45
C GLY A 29 -9.08 3.82 5.73
N MET A 30 -9.16 2.69 5.02
CA MET A 30 -10.17 1.66 5.26
C MET A 30 -9.96 0.97 6.61
N THR A 31 -8.74 0.58 6.98
CA THR A 31 -8.43 0.02 8.31
C THR A 31 -8.85 0.99 9.42
N ALA A 32 -8.54 2.29 9.27
CA ALA A 32 -8.91 3.32 10.23
C ALA A 32 -10.43 3.53 10.37
N ALA A 33 -11.22 3.18 9.35
CA ALA A 33 -12.68 3.27 9.37
C ALA A 33 -13.37 2.05 10.02
N LEU A 34 -12.70 0.90 10.15
CA LEU A 34 -13.28 -0.31 10.72
C LEU A 34 -13.89 -0.12 12.12
N PRO A 35 -13.29 0.65 13.05
CA PRO A 35 -13.91 0.98 14.34
C PRO A 35 -15.22 1.75 14.25
N SER A 36 -15.40 2.55 13.20
CA SER A 36 -16.58 3.39 12.99
C SER A 36 -17.76 2.65 12.33
N ILE A 37 -17.55 1.41 11.87
CA ILE A 37 -18.64 0.57 11.37
C ILE A 37 -19.53 0.20 12.55
N ALA A 38 -20.75 0.73 12.56
CA ALA A 38 -21.74 0.50 13.60
C ALA A 38 -21.91 -1.01 13.84
N ALA A 39 -21.52 -1.46 15.04
CA ALA A 39 -21.76 -2.83 15.45
C ALA A 39 -23.28 -2.99 15.72
N PRO A 40 -23.92 -4.06 15.23
CA PRO A 40 -25.26 -4.40 15.63
C PRO A 40 -25.36 -4.54 17.15
N ASP A 41 -26.49 -4.14 17.74
CA ASP A 41 -26.76 -4.47 19.14
C ASP A 41 -27.08 -5.96 19.24
N PHE A 42 -26.10 -6.75 19.67
CA PHE A 42 -26.24 -8.19 19.85
C PHE A 42 -26.93 -8.56 21.17
N SER A 43 -27.19 -7.62 22.08
CA SER A 43 -27.72 -7.93 23.42
C SER A 43 -29.16 -8.46 23.41
N ILE A 44 -29.91 -8.18 22.33
CA ILE A 44 -31.34 -8.45 22.22
C ILE A 44 -31.69 -9.77 21.50
N ILE A 45 -30.70 -10.49 20.95
CA ILE A 45 -30.94 -11.72 20.19
C ILE A 45 -30.49 -12.99 20.95
N PRO A 46 -31.22 -14.10 20.85
CA PRO A 46 -30.72 -15.41 21.30
C PRO A 46 -29.41 -15.75 20.60
N GLY A 47 -28.38 -16.13 21.37
CA GLY A 47 -27.03 -16.37 20.85
C GLY A 47 -26.20 -15.09 20.62
N GLY A 48 -26.67 -13.93 21.07
CA GLY A 48 -26.03 -12.63 20.84
C GLY A 48 -24.58 -12.52 21.27
N GLN A 49 -24.19 -13.14 22.39
CA GLN A 49 -22.78 -13.16 22.81
C GLN A 49 -21.87 -13.85 21.78
N GLU A 50 -22.34 -14.94 21.19
CA GLU A 50 -21.57 -15.66 20.18
C GLU A 50 -21.53 -14.87 18.86
N ALA A 51 -22.65 -14.27 18.47
CA ALA A 51 -22.70 -13.38 17.31
C ALA A 51 -21.75 -12.16 17.47
N ALA A 52 -21.68 -11.58 18.66
CA ALA A 52 -20.76 -10.48 18.96
C ALA A 52 -19.27 -10.90 18.82
N LYS A 53 -18.91 -12.10 19.32
CA LYS A 53 -17.56 -12.64 19.15
C LYS A 53 -17.23 -12.86 17.69
N LEU A 54 -18.11 -13.52 16.94
CA LEU A 54 -17.93 -13.76 15.51
C LEU A 54 -17.77 -12.45 14.73
N TYR A 55 -18.52 -11.41 15.08
CA TYR A 55 -18.39 -10.08 14.47
C TYR A 55 -17.02 -9.44 14.75
N VAL A 56 -16.53 -9.51 16.00
CA VAL A 56 -15.20 -9.02 16.36
C VAL A 56 -14.11 -9.77 15.61
N THR A 57 -14.21 -11.11 15.53
CA THR A 57 -13.26 -11.93 14.77
C THR A 57 -13.28 -11.58 13.28
N ALA A 58 -14.47 -11.42 12.67
CA ALA A 58 -14.60 -11.04 11.27
C ALA A 58 -14.00 -9.65 11.01
N ARG A 59 -14.21 -8.69 11.91
CA ARG A 59 -13.59 -7.36 11.82
C ARG A 59 -12.07 -7.40 11.91
N GLN A 60 -11.53 -8.20 12.83
CA GLN A 60 -10.07 -8.36 12.96
C GLN A 60 -9.48 -9.01 11.71
N ALA A 61 -10.09 -10.07 11.20
CA ALA A 61 -9.64 -10.74 9.99
C ALA A 61 -9.65 -9.81 8.76
N LEU A 62 -10.65 -8.91 8.67
CA LEU A 62 -10.69 -7.88 7.62
C LEU A 62 -9.57 -6.85 7.80
N ALA A 63 -9.31 -6.40 9.04
CA ALA A 63 -8.20 -5.48 9.33
C ALA A 63 -6.86 -6.09 8.90
N ASP A 64 -6.58 -7.32 9.33
CA ASP A 64 -5.34 -8.04 9.02
C ASP A 64 -5.15 -8.21 7.50
N TYR A 65 -6.24 -8.49 6.77
CA TYR A 65 -6.20 -8.62 5.31
C TYR A 65 -5.88 -7.29 4.61
N ILE A 66 -6.50 -6.19 5.04
CA ILE A 66 -6.27 -4.86 4.47
C ILE A 66 -4.83 -4.41 4.77
N ASP A 67 -4.34 -4.61 5.99
CA ASP A 67 -2.97 -4.25 6.40
C ASP A 67 -1.93 -5.09 5.65
N GLY A 68 -2.22 -6.37 5.39
CA GLY A 68 -1.41 -7.21 4.52
C GLY A 68 -1.36 -6.66 3.09
N GLY A 69 -2.50 -6.30 2.51
CA GLY A 69 -2.57 -5.70 1.18
C GLY A 69 -1.82 -4.35 1.08
N GLN A 70 -1.91 -3.52 2.12
CA GLN A 70 -1.16 -2.27 2.22
C GLN A 70 0.35 -2.53 2.16
N SER A 71 0.82 -3.52 2.91
CA SER A 71 2.24 -3.88 2.96
C SER A 71 2.76 -4.36 1.59
N GLU A 72 1.97 -5.13 0.86
CA GLU A 72 2.31 -5.56 -0.50
C GLU A 72 2.38 -4.39 -1.50
N PHE A 73 1.48 -3.41 -1.38
CA PHE A 73 1.49 -2.21 -2.23
C PHE A 73 2.75 -1.37 -2.00
N LEU A 74 3.12 -1.13 -0.75
CA LEU A 74 4.36 -0.42 -0.39
C LEU A 74 5.61 -1.20 -0.82
N ALA A 75 5.61 -2.53 -0.68
CA ALA A 75 6.72 -3.35 -1.16
C ALA A 75 6.91 -3.21 -2.68
N PHE A 76 5.83 -3.18 -3.45
CA PHE A 76 5.91 -3.00 -4.89
C PHE A 76 6.34 -1.58 -5.29
N GLU A 77 5.81 -0.57 -4.60
CA GLU A 77 6.22 0.83 -4.72
C GLU A 77 7.73 1.02 -4.49
N HIS A 78 8.27 0.43 -3.41
CA HIS A 78 9.70 0.42 -3.14
C HIS A 78 10.53 -0.22 -4.27
N LEU A 79 10.07 -1.33 -4.84
CA LEU A 79 10.76 -1.99 -5.96
C LEU A 79 10.79 -1.11 -7.22
N LEU A 80 9.71 -0.35 -7.48
CA LEU A 80 9.65 0.59 -8.59
C LEU A 80 10.64 1.75 -8.38
N LEU A 81 10.69 2.34 -7.19
CA LEU A 81 11.65 3.40 -6.85
C LEU A 81 13.10 2.91 -6.93
N GLN A 82 13.40 1.73 -6.39
CA GLN A 82 14.73 1.12 -6.51
C GLN A 82 15.13 0.92 -7.98
N THR A 83 14.18 0.50 -8.82
CA THR A 83 14.41 0.33 -10.26
C THR A 83 14.63 1.68 -10.95
N ALA A 84 13.84 2.70 -10.59
CA ALA A 84 13.98 4.07 -11.12
C ALA A 84 15.35 4.68 -10.75
N ILE A 85 15.80 4.50 -9.51
CA ILE A 85 17.13 4.91 -9.03
C ILE A 85 18.24 4.20 -9.82
N ALA A 86 18.15 2.87 -9.96
CA ALA A 86 19.15 2.10 -10.69
C ALA A 86 19.24 2.53 -12.16
N TYR A 87 18.08 2.75 -12.80
CA TYR A 87 18.02 3.26 -14.18
C TYR A 87 18.60 4.68 -14.27
N GLY A 88 18.22 5.58 -13.36
CA GLY A 88 18.69 6.96 -13.32
C GLY A 88 20.19 7.07 -13.14
N LYS A 89 20.78 6.28 -12.22
CA LYS A 89 22.24 6.19 -12.01
C LYS A 89 22.98 5.75 -13.29
N ALA A 90 22.38 4.86 -14.09
CA ALA A 90 22.98 4.36 -15.33
C ALA A 90 22.83 5.32 -16.53
N HIS A 91 21.83 6.20 -16.53
CA HIS A 91 21.46 7.02 -17.69
C HIS A 91 21.60 8.54 -17.46
N GLY A 92 22.30 8.94 -16.40
CA GLY A 92 22.67 10.34 -16.17
C GLY A 92 21.58 11.19 -15.51
N ALA A 93 20.70 10.59 -14.69
CA ALA A 93 19.84 11.34 -13.80
C ALA A 93 20.67 12.21 -12.84
N THR A 94 20.11 13.33 -12.41
CA THR A 94 20.82 14.24 -11.50
C THR A 94 20.99 13.62 -10.13
N VAL A 95 22.00 14.07 -9.38
CA VAL A 95 22.19 13.66 -7.97
C VAL A 95 20.96 14.04 -7.15
N GLU A 96 20.34 15.18 -7.45
CA GLU A 96 19.14 15.67 -6.77
C GLU A 96 17.95 14.72 -6.96
N ASP A 97 17.71 14.25 -8.18
CA ASP A 97 16.63 13.29 -8.48
C ASP A 97 16.85 11.97 -7.75
N ILE A 98 18.08 11.45 -7.78
CA ILE A 98 18.45 10.21 -7.08
C ILE A 98 18.26 10.36 -5.57
N THR A 99 18.74 11.46 -4.98
CA THR A 99 18.61 11.72 -3.53
C THR A 99 17.16 11.89 -3.11
N ARG A 100 16.30 12.46 -3.95
CA ARG A 100 14.87 12.56 -3.66
C ARG A 100 14.21 11.18 -3.60
N MET A 101 14.40 10.34 -4.64
CA MET A 101 13.84 8.98 -4.65
C MET A 101 14.40 8.10 -3.52
N GLU A 102 15.68 8.29 -3.15
CA GLU A 102 16.27 7.60 -2.00
C GLU A 102 15.60 8.00 -0.66
N LYS A 103 15.15 9.25 -0.51
CA LYS A 103 14.38 9.68 0.66
C LYS A 103 12.96 9.14 0.68
N GLU A 104 12.33 8.96 -0.48
CA GLU A 104 10.99 8.35 -0.57
C GLU A 104 11.02 6.89 -0.07
N LEU A 105 12.10 6.14 -0.36
CA LEU A 105 12.33 4.80 0.18
C LEU A 105 12.53 4.73 1.71
N GLU A 106 12.84 5.86 2.34
CA GLU A 106 13.07 5.95 3.79
C GLU A 106 11.79 6.34 4.57
N SER A 107 10.71 6.70 3.87
CA SER A 107 9.43 7.15 4.44
C SER A 107 8.45 6.01 4.74
#